data_AF-A0A1G9DC32-F1
#
_entry.id   AF-A0A1G9DC32-F1
#
_cell.length_a   1.000
_cell.length_b   1.000
_cell.length_c   1.000
_cell.angle_alpha   90.00
_cell.angle_beta   90.00
_cell.angle_gamma   90.00
#
_symmetry.space_group_name_H-M   'P 1'
#
loop_
_entity.id
_entity.type
_entity.pdbx_description
1 polymer ?
#
loop_
_entity_poly.entity_id
_entity_poly.type
_entity_poly.pdbx_seq_one_letter_code
_entity_poly.pdbx_strand_id
1 'polypeptide(L)'
;MKDKVNPVYLERVKQLSTDEAERILSRMGGKLPKRFIKEKLTQEEALALQLEIEEEQLQEWREKMTKLREEDEKREKKKKD
;
A
#
# COMPACT_ATOMS: atom_id res chain seq x y z
N MET A 1 -18.09 -11.10 0.08
CA MET A 1 -16.81 -11.72 -0.32
C MET A 1 -15.88 -11.52 0.86
N LYS A 2 -15.32 -12.60 1.44
CA LYS A 2 -14.12 -12.45 2.26
C LYS A 2 -13.07 -11.92 1.31
N ASP A 3 -12.49 -10.76 1.56
CA ASP A 3 -11.34 -10.34 0.77
C ASP A 3 -10.31 -11.45 0.87
N LYS A 4 -9.90 -11.95 -0.29
CA LYS A 4 -8.93 -13.02 -0.35
C LYS A 4 -7.59 -12.39 -0.03
N VAL A 5 -7.27 -12.33 1.26
CA VAL A 5 -5.99 -11.79 1.75
C VAL A 5 -4.87 -12.53 1.04
N ASN A 6 -3.98 -11.77 0.41
CA ASN A 6 -2.92 -12.35 -0.38
C ASN A 6 -1.88 -13.01 0.55
N PRO A 7 -1.56 -14.32 0.34
CA PRO A 7 -0.67 -15.08 1.23
C PRO A 7 0.72 -14.46 1.40
N VAL A 8 1.22 -13.75 0.37
CA VAL A 8 2.53 -13.10 0.41
C VAL A 8 2.58 -12.07 1.54
N TYR A 9 1.53 -11.28 1.71
CA TYR A 9 1.48 -10.27 2.78
C TYR A 9 1.21 -10.90 4.14
N LEU A 10 0.49 -12.02 4.22
CA LEU A 10 0.36 -12.78 5.48
C LEU A 10 1.71 -13.30 5.98
N GLU A 11 2.57 -13.81 5.09
CA GLU A 11 3.92 -14.21 5.46
C GLU A 11 4.78 -13.03 5.91
N ARG A 12 4.63 -11.88 5.23
CA ARG A 12 5.31 -10.64 5.60
C ARG A 12 4.89 -10.13 6.97
N VAL A 13 3.60 -10.25 7.30
CA VAL A 13 3.07 -9.88 8.63
C VAL A 13 3.70 -10.70 9.75
N LYS A 14 3.93 -12.00 9.53
CA LYS A 14 4.57 -12.87 10.53
C LYS A 14 6.02 -12.48 10.84
N GLN A 15 6.65 -11.69 9.98
CA GLN A 15 8.02 -11.21 10.15
C GLN A 15 8.08 -9.83 10.82
N LEU A 16 6.93 -9.17 11.03
CA LEU A 16 6.88 -7.86 11.66
C LEU A 16 7.13 -7.98 13.16
N SER A 17 7.86 -7.02 13.70
CA SER A 17 7.87 -6.77 15.15
C SER A 17 6.53 -6.20 15.61
N THR A 18 6.25 -6.28 16.92
CA THR A 18 5.04 -5.73 17.53
C THR A 18 4.90 -4.23 17.23
N ASP A 19 5.98 -3.47 17.36
CA ASP A 19 5.99 -2.02 17.11
C ASP A 19 5.68 -1.69 15.65
N GLU A 20 6.19 -2.49 14.69
CA GLU A 20 5.89 -2.32 13.27
C GLU A 20 4.43 -2.62 12.95
N ALA A 21 3.91 -3.70 13.53
CA ALA A 21 2.50 -4.07 13.38
C ALA A 21 1.57 -2.97 13.94
N GLU A 22 1.82 -2.47 15.14
CA GLU A 22 1.03 -1.39 15.74
C GLU A 22 1.07 -0.11 14.90
N ARG A 23 2.27 0.22 14.40
CA ARG A 23 2.48 1.36 13.50
C ARG A 23 1.69 1.23 12.20
N ILE A 24 1.61 0.04 11.60
CA ILE A 24 0.82 -0.22 10.39
C ILE A 24 -0.68 -0.13 10.70
N LEU A 25 -1.13 -0.73 11.81
CA LEU A 25 -2.53 -0.66 12.24
C LEU A 25 -2.98 0.79 12.47
N SER A 26 -2.13 1.62 13.09
CA SER A 26 -2.42 3.04 13.33
C SER A 26 -2.60 3.85 12.04
N ARG A 27 -2.07 3.37 10.91
CA ARG A 27 -2.12 4.04 9.60
C ARG A 27 -3.25 3.50 8.72
N MET A 28 -4.02 2.52 9.21
CA MET A 28 -5.09 1.93 8.43
C MET A 28 -6.06 2.98 7.90
N GLY A 29 -6.16 3.03 6.57
CA GLY A 29 -6.89 4.06 5.87
C GLY A 29 -8.21 3.59 5.25
N GLY A 30 -8.99 4.57 4.78
CA GLY A 30 -10.16 4.31 3.95
C GLY A 30 -11.25 3.49 4.64
N LYS A 31 -11.69 2.41 3.98
CA LYS A 31 -12.76 1.53 4.51
C LYS A 31 -12.24 0.42 5.41
N LEU A 32 -10.91 0.22 5.47
CA LEU A 32 -10.31 -0.93 6.14
C LEU A 32 -10.58 -0.96 7.66
N PRO A 33 -10.50 0.16 8.42
CA PRO A 33 -10.83 0.16 9.85
C PRO A 33 -12.29 -0.24 10.13
N LYS A 34 -13.23 0.21 9.30
CA LYS A 34 -14.65 -0.16 9.44
C LYS A 34 -14.88 -1.64 9.14
N ARG A 35 -14.13 -2.20 8.20
CA ARG A 35 -14.21 -3.61 7.81
C ARG A 35 -13.55 -4.53 8.82
N PHE A 36 -12.44 -4.11 9.41
CA PHE A 36 -11.79 -4.81 10.52
C PHE A 36 -12.81 -5.14 11.63
N ILE A 37 -13.60 -4.13 12.02
CA ILE A 37 -14.64 -4.28 13.05
C ILE A 37 -15.84 -5.10 12.53
N LYS A 38 -16.35 -4.79 11.34
CA LYS A 38 -17.60 -5.37 10.81
C LYS A 38 -17.45 -6.81 10.32
N GLU A 39 -16.35 -7.12 9.64
CA GLU A 39 -16.07 -8.42 9.02
C GLU A 39 -15.30 -9.36 9.95
N LYS A 40 -15.01 -8.91 11.18
CA LYS A 40 -14.23 -9.66 12.19
C LYS A 40 -12.91 -10.19 11.62
N LEU A 41 -12.21 -9.34 10.85
CA LEU A 41 -10.88 -9.68 10.35
C LEU A 41 -9.95 -9.88 11.55
N THR A 42 -9.09 -10.87 11.45
CA THR A 42 -7.98 -11.00 12.38
C THR A 42 -7.00 -9.85 12.18
N GLN A 43 -6.19 -9.57 13.21
CA GLN A 43 -5.15 -8.56 13.12
C GLN A 43 -4.17 -8.85 11.97
N GLU A 44 -3.83 -10.11 11.75
CA GLU A 44 -2.94 -10.52 10.65
C GLU A 44 -3.55 -10.23 9.27
N GLU A 45 -4.83 -10.55 9.09
CA GLU A 45 -5.54 -10.25 7.84
C GLU A 45 -5.64 -8.74 7.60
N ALA A 46 -5.90 -7.97 8.64
CA ALA A 46 -5.98 -6.50 8.55
C ALA A 46 -4.63 -5.88 8.17
N LEU A 47 -3.55 -6.35 8.79
CA LEU A 47 -2.19 -5.93 8.49
C LEU A 47 -1.79 -6.30 7.06
N ALA A 48 -2.10 -7.52 6.62
CA ALA A 48 -1.78 -7.98 5.28
C ALA A 48 -2.52 -7.16 4.21
N LEU A 49 -3.80 -6.85 4.43
CA LEU A 49 -4.57 -5.96 3.54
C LEU A 49 -4.01 -4.54 3.53
N GLN A 50 -3.61 -4.01 4.70
CA GLN A 50 -3.01 -2.68 4.78
C GLN A 50 -1.68 -2.61 4.03
N LEU A 51 -0.82 -3.63 4.16
CA LEU A 51 0.45 -3.73 3.42
C LEU A 51 0.23 -3.80 1.91
N GLU A 52 -0.77 -4.57 1.46
CA GLU A 52 -1.11 -4.67 0.04
C GLU A 52 -1.56 -3.31 -0.52
N ILE A 53 -2.42 -2.59 0.20
CA ILE A 53 -2.89 -1.25 -0.18
C ILE A 53 -1.72 -0.26 -0.26
N GLU A 54 -0.82 -0.28 0.73
CA GLU A 54 0.33 0.63 0.75
C GLU A 54 1.32 0.34 -0.39
N GLU A 55 1.54 -0.93 -0.74
CA GLU A 55 2.40 -1.32 -1.87
C GLU A 55 1.78 -0.87 -3.21
N GLU A 56 0.48 -1.08 -3.42
CA GLU A 56 -0.22 -0.59 -4.62
C GLU A 56 -0.12 0.93 -4.75
N GLN A 57 -0.36 1.67 -3.66
CA GLN A 57 -0.24 3.13 -3.63
C GLN A 57 1.20 3.60 -3.94
N LEU A 58 2.20 2.91 -3.38
CA LEU A 58 3.60 3.21 -3.63
C LEU A 58 3.97 2.96 -5.10
N GLN A 59 3.49 1.87 -5.68
CA GLN A 59 3.73 1.53 -7.07
C GLN A 59 3.08 2.55 -8.01
N GLU A 60 1.82 2.93 -7.77
CA GLU A 60 1.14 3.97 -8.53
C GLU A 60 1.89 5.31 -8.46
N TRP A 61 2.39 5.67 -7.27
CA TRP A 61 3.13 6.91 -7.09
C TRP A 61 4.45 6.88 -7.88
N ARG A 62 5.18 5.76 -7.85
CA ARG A 62 6.40 5.58 -8.65
C ARG A 62 6.12 5.75 -10.14
N GLU A 63 5.06 5.15 -10.65
CA GLU A 63 4.68 5.28 -12.06
C GLU A 63 4.33 6.73 -12.44
N LYS A 64 3.57 7.43 -11.59
CA LYS A 64 3.24 8.85 -11.78
C LYS A 64 4.51 9.72 -11.79
N MET A 65 5.44 9.47 -10.87
CA MET A 65 6.71 10.21 -10.82
C MET A 65 7.60 9.95 -12.04
N THR A 66 7.69 8.70 -12.50
CA THR A 66 8.45 8.36 -13.72
C THR A 66 7.86 9.10 -14.93
N LYS A 67 6.54 9.08 -15.10
CA LYS A 67 5.86 9.81 -16.19
C LYS A 67 6.15 11.31 -16.16
N LEU A 68 6.06 11.94 -14.98
CA LEU A 68 6.36 13.37 -14.83
C LEU A 68 7.81 13.70 -15.22
N ARG A 69 8.77 12.88 -14.78
CA ARG A 69 10.19 13.05 -15.15
C ARG A 69 10.41 12.96 -16.66
N GLU A 70 9.80 11.96 -17.31
CA GLU A 70 9.90 11.82 -18.77
C GLU A 70 9.28 13.01 -19.52
N GLU A 71 8.16 13.54 -19.03
CA GLU A 71 7.53 14.73 -19.60
C GLU A 71 8.40 15.97 -19.43
N ASP A 72 9.00 16.16 -18.26
CA ASP A 72 9.92 17.27 -17.99
C ASP A 72 11.17 17.19 -18.88
N GLU A 73 11.76 16.00 -19.05
CA GLU A 73 12.88 15.80 -19.98
C GLU A 73 12.50 16.11 -21.43
N LYS A 74 11.31 15.71 -21.87
CA LYS A 74 10.80 16.02 -23.22
C LYS A 74 10.59 17.53 -23.40
N ARG A 75 10.08 18.23 -22.39
CA ARG A 75 9.90 19.69 -22.41
C ARG A 75 11.23 20.42 -22.47
N GLU A 76 12.23 19.97 -21.71
CA GLU A 76 13.56 20.57 -21.70
C GLU A 76 14.32 20.34 -23.02
N LYS A 77 14.16 19.17 -23.65
CA LYS A 77 14.69 18.91 -25.01
C LYS A 77 14.05 19.86 -26.04
N LYS A 78 12.71 19.99 -26.03
CA LYS A 78 11.98 20.90 -26.94
C LYS A 78 12.30 22.39 -26.78
N LYS A 79 12.83 22.83 -25.64
CA LYS A 79 13.26 24.23 -25.43
C LYS A 79 14.68 24.50 -25.96
N LYS A 80 15.48 23.45 -26.14
CA LYS A 80 16.88 23.54 -26.59
C LYS A 80 17.04 23.36 -28.10
N ASP A 81 16.03 22.80 -28.77
CA ASP A 81 15.86 22.77 -30.22
C ASP A 81 15.16 24.05 -30.72
#